data_AF-A0A3B8QBS2-F1
#
_entry.id   AF-A0A3B8QBS2-F1
#
_cell.length_a   1.000
_cell.length_b   1.000
_cell.length_c   1.000
_cell.angle_alpha   90.00
_cell.angle_beta   90.00
_cell.angle_gamma   90.00
#
_symmetry.space_group_name_H-M   'P 1'
#
loop_
_entity.id
_entity.type
_entity.pdbx_description
1 polymer ?
#
loop_
_entity_poly.entity_id
_entity_poly.type
_entity_poly.pdbx_seq_one_letter_code
_entity_poly.pdbx_strand_id
1 'polypeptide(L)'
;MDLFGNPAAMVPESIGVLTADLAKTEVGQTFAELQGAANATTAMLDSANGLYHAVGETFSTPGGEVIHRRVEPYRAIGAVQQTAANFLGVVGDAAARRVSLKNEIAKTTEALKSAQTDAEVQKLTGVLVGLGTALDSTEHEVAQASASAIVQDIANRADAQRQVEAKKEQQHAEFREAVARYGQTFQILNQATRFPTR
;
A
#
# COMPACT_ATOMS: atom_id res chain seq x y z
N MET A 1 22.55 56.56 -5.46
CA MET A 1 22.30 55.49 -4.47
C MET A 1 21.27 54.58 -5.08
N ASP A 2 21.67 53.37 -5.47
CA ASP A 2 20.74 52.36 -5.95
C ASP A 2 20.07 51.75 -4.71
N LEU A 3 18.91 52.31 -4.34
CA LEU A 3 18.16 51.94 -3.14
C LEU A 3 17.52 50.55 -3.23
N PHE A 4 17.56 49.90 -4.40
CA PHE A 4 16.77 48.70 -4.67
C PHE A 4 17.60 47.43 -4.85
N GLY A 5 18.93 47.54 -5.06
CA GLY A 5 19.79 46.39 -5.34
C GLY A 5 19.39 45.68 -6.63
N ASN A 6 20.29 44.87 -7.20
CA ASN A 6 20.00 44.14 -8.43
C ASN A 6 19.08 42.93 -8.13
N PRO A 7 17.81 42.91 -8.57
CA PRO A 7 16.87 41.83 -8.25
C PRO A 7 17.29 40.48 -8.85
N ALA A 8 18.03 40.50 -9.97
CA ALA A 8 18.51 39.31 -10.67
C ALA A 8 19.76 38.69 -10.02
N ALA A 9 20.52 39.46 -9.23
CA ALA A 9 21.69 38.94 -8.51
C ALA A 9 21.29 38.13 -7.27
N MET A 10 20.08 38.34 -6.77
CA MET A 10 19.52 37.52 -5.72
C MET A 10 18.72 36.40 -6.42
N VAL A 11 19.14 35.15 -6.32
CA VAL A 11 18.33 33.97 -6.69
C VAL A 11 18.24 33.15 -5.41
N PRO A 12 17.10 33.11 -4.70
CA PRO A 12 17.01 32.35 -3.47
C PRO A 12 17.01 30.87 -3.86
N GLU A 13 17.82 30.06 -3.20
CA GLU A 13 17.82 28.61 -3.39
C GLU A 13 16.41 28.00 -3.25
N SER A 14 15.54 28.65 -2.45
CA SER A 14 14.14 28.24 -2.25
C SER A 14 13.27 28.26 -3.51
N ILE A 15 13.60 29.06 -4.54
CA ILE A 15 12.89 29.02 -5.84
C ILE A 15 13.23 27.73 -6.59
N GLY A 16 14.50 27.31 -6.59
CA GLY A 16 14.92 26.04 -7.17
C GLY A 16 14.25 24.85 -6.48
N VAL A 17 14.11 24.92 -5.16
CA VAL A 17 13.41 23.91 -4.35
C VAL A 17 11.91 23.88 -4.66
N LEU A 18 11.23 25.04 -4.73
CA LEU A 18 9.80 25.11 -5.09
C LEU A 18 9.54 24.53 -6.47
N THR A 19 10.45 24.78 -7.42
CA THR A 19 10.32 24.27 -8.79
C THR A 19 10.57 22.76 -8.84
N ALA A 20 11.53 22.26 -8.05
CA ALA A 20 11.77 20.83 -7.89
C ALA A 20 10.61 20.11 -7.19
N ASP A 21 9.92 20.78 -6.25
CA ASP A 21 8.78 20.21 -5.53
C ASP A 21 7.51 20.18 -6.40
N LEU A 22 7.24 21.24 -7.17
CA LEU A 22 6.19 21.26 -8.21
C LEU A 22 6.43 20.24 -9.33
N ALA A 23 7.70 19.87 -9.56
CA ALA A 23 8.07 18.83 -10.52
C ALA A 23 7.96 17.41 -9.95
N LYS A 24 7.79 17.23 -8.63
CA LYS A 24 7.49 15.91 -8.06
C LYS A 24 6.06 15.58 -8.40
N THR A 25 5.87 14.58 -9.25
CA THR A 25 4.56 14.08 -9.65
C THR A 25 3.78 13.66 -8.40
N GLU A 26 2.74 14.42 -8.07
CA GLU A 26 1.80 14.13 -6.98
C GLU A 26 0.86 13.02 -7.41
N VAL A 27 1.28 11.77 -7.35
CA VAL A 27 0.30 10.70 -7.55
C VAL A 27 0.80 9.41 -6.95
N GLY A 28 0.09 8.92 -5.93
CA GLY A 28 0.04 7.48 -5.71
C GLY A 28 -0.32 6.79 -7.03
N GLN A 29 0.09 5.53 -7.17
CA GLN A 29 -0.18 4.76 -8.39
C GLN A 29 -1.66 4.86 -8.77
N THR A 30 -1.95 5.00 -10.06
CA THR A 30 -3.32 5.03 -10.55
C THR A 30 -4.02 3.72 -10.23
N PHE A 31 -5.35 3.74 -10.10
CA PHE A 31 -6.12 2.53 -9.82
C PHE A 31 -5.88 1.41 -10.84
N ALA A 32 -5.63 1.77 -12.11
CA ALA A 32 -5.28 0.82 -13.16
C ALA A 32 -3.89 0.19 -12.97
N GLU A 33 -2.90 0.96 -12.55
CA GLU A 33 -1.55 0.45 -12.22
C GLU A 33 -1.60 -0.45 -10.98
N LEU A 34 -2.40 -0.08 -9.97
CA LEU A 34 -2.61 -0.90 -8.76
C LEU A 34 -3.30 -2.22 -9.07
N GLN A 35 -4.29 -2.24 -9.95
CA GLN A 35 -4.94 -3.47 -10.41
C GLN A 35 -4.00 -4.33 -11.25
N GLY A 36 -3.19 -3.72 -12.12
CA GLY A 36 -2.21 -4.43 -12.93
C GLY A 36 -1.06 -5.02 -12.11
N ALA A 37 -0.70 -4.38 -11.00
CA ALA A 37 0.35 -4.82 -10.08
C ALA A 37 -0.14 -5.82 -9.01
N ALA A 38 -1.45 -6.12 -8.95
CA ALA A 38 -2.03 -7.00 -7.96
C ALA A 38 -1.43 -8.41 -8.03
N ASN A 39 -0.67 -8.78 -6.98
CA ASN A 39 0.07 -10.03 -6.93
C ASN A 39 -0.51 -10.98 -5.88
N ALA A 40 -0.98 -12.15 -6.34
CA ALA A 40 -1.56 -13.18 -5.48
C ALA A 40 -0.55 -13.80 -4.51
N THR A 41 0.71 -13.99 -4.93
CA THR A 41 1.78 -14.52 -4.09
C THR A 41 2.11 -13.56 -2.96
N THR A 42 2.26 -12.26 -3.26
CA THR A 42 2.44 -11.23 -2.23
C THR A 42 1.26 -11.24 -1.25
N ALA A 43 0.03 -11.38 -1.75
CA ALA A 43 -1.15 -11.47 -0.90
C ALA A 43 -1.16 -12.73 -0.02
N MET A 44 -0.69 -13.89 -0.48
CA MET A 44 -0.65 -15.11 0.34
C MET A 44 0.42 -15.05 1.45
N LEU A 45 1.51 -14.32 1.20
CA LEU A 45 2.68 -14.24 2.08
C LEU A 45 2.68 -13.01 3.00
N ASP A 46 1.78 -12.06 2.76
CA ASP A 46 1.74 -10.83 3.54
C ASP A 46 1.35 -11.08 5.00
N SER A 47 2.28 -10.75 5.88
CA SER A 47 2.16 -10.86 7.33
C SER A 47 2.00 -9.51 8.02
N ALA A 48 2.00 -8.40 7.28
CA ALA A 48 2.02 -7.04 7.81
C ALA A 48 2.96 -6.88 9.03
N ASN A 49 4.24 -7.23 8.86
CA ASN A 49 5.26 -7.22 9.92
C ASN A 49 4.90 -8.07 11.15
N GLY A 50 4.19 -9.19 10.95
CA GLY A 50 3.77 -10.12 12.00
C GLY A 50 2.39 -9.86 12.60
N LEU A 51 1.65 -8.87 12.10
CA LEU A 51 0.26 -8.63 12.49
C LEU A 51 -0.70 -9.72 11.97
N TYR A 52 -0.39 -10.29 10.80
CA TYR A 52 -1.19 -11.34 10.17
C TYR A 52 -0.41 -12.65 10.04
N HIS A 53 -1.15 -13.75 10.02
CA HIS A 53 -0.58 -15.06 9.71
C HIS A 53 -0.56 -15.28 8.20
N ALA A 54 0.64 -15.40 7.63
CA ALA A 54 0.77 -15.77 6.22
C ALA A 54 0.14 -17.14 5.95
N VAL A 55 -0.66 -17.25 4.89
CA VAL A 55 -1.37 -18.49 4.53
C VAL A 55 -0.51 -19.45 3.69
N GLY A 56 0.59 -18.93 3.14
CA GLY A 56 1.53 -19.67 2.29
C GLY A 56 0.97 -19.99 0.90
N GLU A 57 1.84 -20.30 -0.04
CA GLU A 57 1.46 -20.73 -1.39
C GLU A 57 1.03 -22.20 -1.44
N THR A 58 1.39 -22.97 -0.42
CA THR A 58 1.08 -24.40 -0.31
C THR A 58 0.55 -24.75 1.08
N PHE A 59 -0.12 -25.88 1.18
CA PHE A 59 -0.47 -26.51 2.45
C PHE A 59 -0.40 -28.03 2.31
N SER A 60 -0.26 -28.73 3.44
CA SER A 60 -0.26 -30.20 3.47
C SER A 60 -1.62 -30.71 3.94
N THR A 61 -2.14 -31.74 3.27
CA THR A 61 -3.28 -32.49 3.79
C THR A 61 -2.86 -33.42 4.94
N PRO A 62 -3.81 -33.95 5.74
CA PRO A 62 -3.52 -34.93 6.79
C PRO A 62 -2.77 -36.18 6.29
N GLY A 63 -2.93 -36.54 5.01
CA GLY A 63 -2.16 -37.61 4.40
C GLY A 63 -0.75 -37.29 3.95
N GLY A 64 -0.31 -36.04 4.11
CA GLY A 64 1.00 -35.58 3.66
C GLY A 64 1.06 -35.16 2.19
N GLU A 65 -0.08 -35.08 1.47
CA GLU A 65 -0.09 -34.51 0.14
C GLU A 65 0.12 -32.99 0.22
N VAL A 66 1.07 -32.46 -0.56
CA VAL A 66 1.32 -31.01 -0.64
C VAL A 66 0.51 -30.45 -1.79
N ILE A 67 -0.37 -29.50 -1.48
CA ILE A 67 -1.27 -28.85 -2.44
C ILE A 67 -0.86 -27.39 -2.61
N HIS A 68 -0.78 -26.95 -3.87
CA HIS A 68 -0.60 -25.54 -4.21
C HIS A 68 -1.95 -24.82 -4.23
N ARG A 69 -2.00 -23.64 -3.61
CA ARG A 69 -3.21 -22.82 -3.57
C ARG A 69 -3.51 -22.23 -4.95
N ARG A 70 -4.79 -22.07 -5.26
CA ARG A 70 -5.19 -21.40 -6.50
C ARG A 70 -4.89 -19.91 -6.40
N VAL A 71 -4.38 -19.31 -7.47
CA VAL A 71 -3.97 -17.89 -7.46
C VAL A 71 -5.14 -16.93 -7.59
N GLU A 72 -6.20 -17.32 -8.31
CA GLU A 72 -7.32 -16.45 -8.67
C GLU A 72 -8.03 -15.83 -7.44
N PRO A 73 -8.36 -16.57 -6.37
CA PRO A 73 -9.05 -16.00 -5.20
C PRO A 73 -8.22 -14.92 -4.49
N TYR A 74 -6.89 -15.03 -4.53
CA TYR A 74 -5.99 -14.13 -3.79
C TYR A 74 -5.57 -12.91 -4.60
N ARG A 75 -5.75 -12.90 -5.92
CA ARG A 75 -5.41 -11.73 -6.75
C ARG A 75 -6.25 -10.52 -6.38
N ALA A 76 -7.55 -10.70 -6.18
CA ALA A 76 -8.45 -9.62 -5.77
C ALA A 76 -8.09 -9.08 -4.37
N ILE A 77 -7.72 -9.97 -3.45
CA ILE A 77 -7.24 -9.62 -2.11
C ILE A 77 -5.94 -8.80 -2.22
N GLY A 78 -5.00 -9.25 -3.06
CA GLY A 78 -3.75 -8.55 -3.33
C GLY A 78 -3.95 -7.14 -3.89
N ALA A 79 -4.94 -6.94 -4.77
CA ALA A 79 -5.28 -5.61 -5.29
C ALA A 79 -5.73 -4.64 -4.18
N VAL A 80 -6.56 -5.12 -3.25
CA VAL A 80 -7.03 -4.34 -2.10
C VAL A 80 -5.86 -3.98 -1.17
N GLN A 81 -4.98 -4.93 -0.91
CA GLN A 81 -3.82 -4.73 -0.05
C GLN A 81 -2.80 -3.78 -0.66
N GLN A 82 -2.55 -3.90 -1.96
CA GLN A 82 -1.67 -2.99 -2.68
C GLN A 82 -2.23 -1.56 -2.69
N THR A 83 -3.56 -1.41 -2.83
CA THR A 83 -4.22 -0.12 -2.76
C THR A 83 -4.08 0.51 -1.37
N ALA A 84 -4.28 -0.28 -0.31
CA ALA A 84 -4.07 0.14 1.07
C ALA A 84 -2.61 0.55 1.34
N ALA A 85 -1.63 -0.24 0.87
CA ALA A 85 -0.21 0.06 1.01
C ALA A 85 0.21 1.32 0.24
N ASN A 86 -0.23 1.48 -1.00
CA ASN A 86 0.00 2.67 -1.80
C ASN A 86 -0.57 3.92 -1.11
N PHE A 87 -1.78 3.82 -0.57
CA PHE A 87 -2.36 4.92 0.20
C PHE A 87 -1.49 5.29 1.41
N LEU A 88 -1.03 4.32 2.20
CA LEU A 88 -0.13 4.59 3.34
C LEU A 88 1.19 5.24 2.90
N GLY A 89 1.73 4.84 1.74
CA GLY A 89 2.89 5.49 1.12
C GLY A 89 2.65 6.97 0.83
N VAL A 90 1.54 7.30 0.15
CA VAL A 90 1.15 8.68 -0.14
C VAL A 90 1.01 9.51 1.13
N VAL A 91 0.39 8.96 2.18
CA VAL A 91 0.28 9.65 3.48
C VAL A 91 1.65 9.93 4.09
N GLY A 92 2.56 8.94 4.04
CA GLY A 92 3.92 9.07 4.55
C GLY A 92 4.71 10.16 3.80
N ASP A 93 4.63 10.15 2.48
CA ASP A 93 5.29 11.13 1.62
C ASP A 93 4.73 12.55 1.84
N ALA A 94 3.41 12.69 1.93
CA ALA A 94 2.77 13.98 2.23
C ALA A 94 3.16 14.50 3.62
N ALA A 95 3.23 13.62 4.63
CA ALA A 95 3.70 14.00 5.96
C ALA A 95 5.17 14.46 5.96
N ALA A 96 6.05 13.79 5.22
CA ALA A 96 7.44 14.19 5.05
C ALA A 96 7.57 15.54 4.33
N ARG A 97 6.80 15.75 3.26
CA ARG A 97 6.73 17.03 2.52
C ARG A 97 6.26 18.16 3.43
N ARG A 98 5.24 17.93 4.25
CA ARG A 98 4.74 18.89 5.24
C ARG A 98 5.83 19.36 6.21
N VAL A 99 6.65 18.43 6.71
CA VAL A 99 7.77 18.77 7.60
C VAL A 99 8.82 19.61 6.85
N SER A 100 9.16 19.24 5.62
CA SER A 100 10.10 20.00 4.79
C SER A 100 9.61 21.43 4.54
N LEU A 101 8.35 21.60 4.15
CA LEU A 101 7.74 22.92 3.91
C LEU A 101 7.73 23.78 5.18
N LYS A 102 7.41 23.21 6.35
CA LYS A 102 7.46 23.94 7.63
C LYS A 102 8.87 24.42 7.99
N ASN A 103 9.89 23.60 7.72
CA ASN A 103 11.28 24.00 7.93
C ASN A 103 11.70 25.15 6.99
N GLU A 104 11.30 25.09 5.72
CA GLU A 104 11.58 26.15 4.74
C GLU A 104 10.85 27.45 5.04
N ILE A 105 9.58 27.37 5.50
CA ILE A 105 8.84 28.54 5.99
C ILE A 105 9.61 29.17 7.14
N ALA A 106 10.02 28.40 8.14
CA ALA A 106 10.79 28.91 9.28
C ALA A 106 12.11 29.58 8.84
N LYS A 107 12.86 28.94 7.94
CA LYS A 107 14.11 29.49 7.38
C LYS A 107 13.87 30.80 6.64
N THR A 108 12.81 30.85 5.83
CA THR A 108 12.45 32.05 5.05
C THR A 108 11.95 33.18 5.96
N THR A 109 11.22 32.87 7.04
CA THR A 109 10.82 33.85 8.06
C THR A 109 12.02 34.44 8.80
N GLU A 110 13.02 33.63 9.16
CA GLU A 110 14.24 34.16 9.79
C GLU A 110 15.05 35.02 8.81
N ALA A 111 15.15 34.59 7.54
CA ALA A 111 15.76 35.39 6.48
C ALA A 111 15.03 36.75 6.32
N LEU A 112 13.70 36.74 6.35
CA LEU A 112 12.87 37.96 6.24
C LEU A 112 13.15 38.93 7.39
N LYS A 113 13.33 38.41 8.61
CA LYS A 113 13.68 39.21 9.79
C LYS A 113 15.08 39.84 9.68
N SER A 114 16.01 39.17 9.00
CA SER A 114 17.38 39.66 8.78
C SER A 114 17.54 40.53 7.52
N ALA A 115 16.51 40.65 6.69
CA ALA A 115 16.57 41.37 5.43
C ALA A 115 16.93 42.84 5.64
N GLN A 116 17.84 43.37 4.80
CA GLN A 116 18.36 44.73 4.94
C GLN A 116 17.72 45.70 3.93
N THR A 117 16.99 45.17 2.94
CA THR A 117 16.40 45.96 1.86
C THR A 117 14.94 45.60 1.60
N ASP A 118 14.16 46.57 1.11
CA ASP A 118 12.76 46.35 0.74
C ASP A 118 12.60 45.32 -0.38
N ALA A 119 13.57 45.21 -1.29
CA ALA A 119 13.56 44.24 -2.36
C ALA A 119 13.71 42.80 -1.84
N GLU A 120 14.60 42.59 -0.85
CA GLU A 120 14.73 41.31 -0.15
C GLU A 120 13.45 40.96 0.60
N VAL A 121 12.84 41.94 1.28
CA VAL A 121 11.57 41.77 1.99
C VAL A 121 10.45 41.34 1.04
N GLN A 122 10.24 42.05 -0.07
CA GLN A 122 9.19 41.73 -1.04
C GLN A 122 9.36 40.32 -1.61
N LYS A 123 10.61 39.95 -1.93
CA LYS A 123 10.90 38.65 -2.50
C LYS A 123 10.70 37.50 -1.53
N LEU A 124 11.23 37.62 -0.31
CA LEU A 124 11.05 36.62 0.75
C LEU A 124 9.57 36.49 1.15
N THR A 125 8.82 37.59 1.10
CA THR A 125 7.35 37.58 1.24
C THR A 125 6.68 36.77 0.12
N GLY A 126 7.09 36.96 -1.14
CA GLY A 126 6.59 36.15 -2.26
C GLY A 126 6.90 34.65 -2.12
N VAL A 127 8.11 34.31 -1.64
CA VAL A 127 8.49 32.93 -1.34
C VAL A 127 7.63 32.36 -0.20
N LEU A 128 7.41 33.11 0.88
CA LEU A 128 6.56 32.67 2.00
C LEU A 128 5.12 32.41 1.57
N VAL A 129 4.56 33.25 0.70
CA VAL A 129 3.21 33.02 0.13
C VAL A 129 3.18 31.71 -0.65
N GLY A 130 4.17 31.48 -1.53
CA GLY A 130 4.25 30.23 -2.30
C GLY A 130 4.39 28.98 -1.42
N LEU A 131 5.25 29.03 -0.41
CA LEU A 131 5.44 27.93 0.56
C LEU A 131 4.18 27.70 1.40
N GLY A 132 3.47 28.77 1.78
CA GLY A 132 2.19 28.68 2.49
C GLY A 132 1.10 27.99 1.66
N THR A 133 0.97 28.35 0.38
CA THR A 133 0.04 27.69 -0.54
C THR A 133 0.40 26.22 -0.75
N ALA A 134 1.68 25.89 -0.94
CA ALA A 134 2.12 24.50 -1.08
C ALA A 134 1.84 23.66 0.18
N LEU A 135 2.01 24.28 1.37
CA LEU A 135 1.68 23.64 2.63
C LEU A 135 0.16 23.38 2.75
N ASP A 136 -0.67 24.35 2.38
CA ASP A 136 -2.13 24.23 2.40
C ASP A 136 -2.63 23.12 1.46
N SER A 137 -2.09 23.07 0.22
CA SER A 137 -2.36 21.97 -0.71
C SER A 137 -1.97 20.60 -0.14
N THR A 138 -0.78 20.50 0.48
CA THR A 138 -0.33 19.25 1.14
C THR A 138 -1.23 18.88 2.32
N GLU A 139 -1.71 19.85 3.10
CA GLU A 139 -2.62 19.59 4.21
C GLU A 139 -4.01 19.15 3.74
N HIS A 140 -4.49 19.64 2.59
CA HIS A 140 -5.69 19.12 1.94
C HIS A 140 -5.54 17.67 1.49
N GLU A 141 -4.40 17.28 0.92
CA GLU A 141 -4.10 15.88 0.60
C GLU A 141 -4.11 14.99 1.84
N VAL A 142 -3.45 15.43 2.92
CA VAL A 142 -3.41 14.70 4.20
C VAL A 142 -4.81 14.60 4.85
N ALA A 143 -5.62 15.66 4.77
CA ALA A 143 -6.99 15.66 5.28
C ALA A 143 -7.88 14.67 4.51
N GLN A 144 -7.73 14.60 3.18
CA GLN A 144 -8.35 13.55 2.36
C GLN A 144 -7.78 12.16 2.72
N ALA A 145 -6.52 12.10 3.15
CA ALA A 145 -5.81 10.89 3.56
C ALA A 145 -5.99 10.46 5.04
N SER A 146 -6.77 11.19 5.86
CA SER A 146 -7.01 10.89 7.29
C SER A 146 -7.85 9.62 7.54
N ALA A 147 -7.94 8.75 6.54
CA ALA A 147 -8.61 7.47 6.51
C ALA A 147 -7.72 6.32 7.03
N SER A 148 -6.65 6.56 7.81
CA SER A 148 -5.77 5.47 8.28
C SER A 148 -6.54 4.37 9.04
N ALA A 149 -7.58 4.73 9.78
CA ALA A 149 -8.48 3.76 10.42
C ALA A 149 -9.29 2.94 9.40
N ILE A 150 -9.73 3.56 8.30
CA ILE A 150 -10.44 2.90 7.20
C ILE A 150 -9.48 1.99 6.43
N VAL A 151 -8.25 2.42 6.19
CA VAL A 151 -7.21 1.60 5.53
C VAL A 151 -6.85 0.39 6.38
N GLN A 152 -6.74 0.57 7.69
CA GLN A 152 -6.51 -0.54 8.61
C GLN A 152 -7.71 -1.51 8.62
N ASP A 153 -8.95 -0.99 8.62
CA ASP A 153 -10.14 -1.83 8.50
C ASP A 153 -10.18 -2.60 7.16
N ILE A 154 -9.83 -1.95 6.05
CA ILE A 154 -9.69 -2.58 4.73
C ILE A 154 -8.63 -3.69 4.78
N ALA A 155 -7.47 -3.44 5.37
CA ALA A 155 -6.41 -4.43 5.50
C ALA A 155 -6.84 -5.63 6.36
N ASN A 156 -7.51 -5.37 7.49
CA ASN A 156 -8.04 -6.41 8.38
C ASN A 156 -9.11 -7.27 7.68
N ARG A 157 -10.02 -6.64 6.91
CA ARG A 157 -11.04 -7.36 6.13
C ARG A 157 -10.41 -8.19 5.01
N ALA A 158 -9.40 -7.65 4.34
CA ALA A 158 -8.66 -8.38 3.31
C ALA A 158 -7.96 -9.61 3.90
N ASP A 159 -7.33 -9.49 5.08
CA ASP A 159 -6.75 -10.65 5.76
C ASP A 159 -7.83 -11.65 6.20
N ALA A 160 -8.94 -11.20 6.78
CA ALA A 160 -10.03 -12.08 7.16
C ALA A 160 -10.56 -12.89 5.96
N GLN A 161 -10.73 -12.25 4.79
CA GLN A 161 -11.11 -12.93 3.55
C GLN A 161 -10.04 -13.93 3.09
N ARG A 162 -8.76 -13.56 3.16
CA ARG A 162 -7.63 -14.45 2.85
C ARG A 162 -7.65 -15.72 3.70
N GLN A 163 -7.85 -15.59 5.00
CA GLN A 163 -7.93 -16.74 5.92
C GLN A 163 -9.13 -17.63 5.62
N VAL A 164 -10.28 -17.04 5.26
CA VAL A 164 -11.48 -17.79 4.88
C VAL A 164 -11.25 -18.60 3.61
N GLU A 165 -10.66 -18.00 2.57
CA GLU A 165 -10.34 -18.72 1.32
C GLU A 165 -9.32 -19.83 1.57
N ALA A 166 -8.28 -19.56 2.37
CA ALA A 166 -7.28 -20.55 2.72
C ALA A 166 -7.86 -21.78 3.43
N LYS A 167 -8.82 -21.55 4.35
CA LYS A 167 -9.55 -22.61 5.06
C LYS A 167 -10.48 -23.39 4.13
N LYS A 168 -11.19 -22.73 3.23
CA LYS A 168 -12.05 -23.41 2.25
C LYS A 168 -11.24 -24.37 1.38
N GLU A 169 -10.09 -23.93 0.87
CA GLU A 169 -9.21 -24.79 0.07
C GLU A 169 -8.71 -26.00 0.86
N GLN A 170 -8.31 -25.81 2.12
CA GLN A 170 -7.91 -26.90 3.00
C GLN A 170 -9.03 -27.91 3.21
N GLN A 171 -10.23 -27.44 3.60
CA GLN A 171 -11.39 -28.31 3.81
C GLN A 171 -11.79 -29.07 2.54
N HIS A 172 -11.74 -28.41 1.37
CA HIS A 172 -12.04 -29.07 0.10
C HIS A 172 -11.03 -30.16 -0.25
N ALA A 173 -9.73 -29.92 -0.01
CA ALA A 173 -8.68 -30.90 -0.23
C ALA A 173 -8.80 -32.08 0.74
N GLU A 174 -8.98 -31.80 2.03
CA GLU A 174 -9.17 -32.81 3.07
C GLU A 174 -10.39 -33.69 2.80
N PHE A 175 -11.52 -33.08 2.39
CA PHE A 175 -12.71 -33.82 2.01
C PHE A 175 -12.45 -34.72 0.80
N ARG A 176 -11.77 -34.22 -0.23
CA ARG A 176 -11.44 -35.00 -1.43
C ARG A 176 -10.54 -36.18 -1.08
N GLU A 177 -9.55 -35.97 -0.22
CA GLU A 177 -8.69 -37.03 0.31
C GLU A 177 -9.49 -38.07 1.12
N ALA A 178 -10.36 -37.62 2.02
CA ALA A 178 -11.17 -38.50 2.86
C ALA A 178 -12.08 -39.40 2.01
N VAL A 179 -12.73 -38.84 0.98
CA VAL A 179 -13.55 -39.61 0.02
C VAL A 179 -12.71 -40.62 -0.75
N ALA A 180 -11.51 -40.25 -1.20
CA ALA A 180 -10.61 -41.16 -1.91
C ALA A 180 -10.17 -42.34 -1.01
N ARG A 181 -9.78 -42.06 0.24
CA ARG A 181 -9.40 -43.09 1.22
C ARG A 181 -10.57 -44.00 1.61
N TYR A 182 -11.78 -43.42 1.75
CA TYR A 182 -12.99 -44.20 1.98
C TYR A 182 -13.24 -45.18 0.83
N GLY A 183 -13.16 -44.73 -0.42
CA GLY A 183 -13.29 -45.60 -1.60
C GLY A 183 -12.26 -46.73 -1.69
N GLN A 184 -11.04 -46.52 -1.19
CA GLN A 184 -10.02 -47.57 -1.11
C GLN A 184 -10.31 -48.61 -0.03
N THR A 185 -10.99 -48.21 1.05
CA THR A 185 -11.33 -49.10 2.18
C THR A 185 -12.48 -50.04 1.82
N PHE A 186 -13.45 -49.57 1.04
CA PHE A 186 -14.61 -50.35 0.62
C PHE A 186 -14.47 -50.83 -0.82
N GLN A 187 -13.76 -51.94 -1.03
CA GLN A 187 -13.76 -52.63 -2.33
C GLN A 187 -15.09 -53.35 -2.55
N ILE A 188 -15.82 -52.99 -3.60
CA ILE A 188 -17.03 -53.73 -4.00
C ILE A 188 -16.57 -55.13 -4.44
N LEU A 189 -17.03 -56.17 -3.72
CA LEU A 189 -16.89 -57.57 -4.11
C LEU A 189 -17.55 -57.77 -5.49
N ASN A 190 -16.73 -57.70 -6.54
CA ASN A 190 -17.16 -57.88 -7.93
C ASN A 190 -17.04 -59.34 -8.40
N GLN A 191 -16.66 -60.25 -7.51
CA GLN A 191 -16.62 -61.68 -7.80
C GLN A 191 -18.01 -62.28 -7.64
N ALA A 192 -18.50 -62.96 -8.69
CA ALA A 192 -19.75 -63.70 -8.63
C ALA A 192 -19.69 -64.74 -7.49
N THR A 193 -20.59 -64.62 -6.51
CA THR A 193 -20.70 -65.58 -5.42
C THR A 193 -21.06 -66.95 -5.99
N ARG A 194 -20.09 -67.88 -6.04
CA ARG A 194 -20.36 -69.27 -6.42
C ARG A 194 -20.90 -70.01 -5.22
N PHE A 195 -22.17 -70.41 -5.29
CA PHE A 195 -22.76 -71.31 -4.30
C PHE A 195 -22.21 -72.73 -4.51
N PRO A 196 -21.86 -73.45 -3.43
CA PRO A 196 -21.39 -74.83 -3.54
C PRO A 196 -22.52 -75.73 -4.05
N THR A 197 -22.28 -76.41 -5.16
CA THR A 197 -23.15 -77.48 -5.67
C THR A 197 -22.91 -78.75 -4.87
N ARG A 198 -23.99 -79.30 -4.29
CA ARG A 198 -24.03 -80.64 -3.69
C ARG A 198 -23.91 -81.73 -4.74
#